data_AF-G0P047-F1
#
_entry.id   AF-G0P047-F1
#
_cell.length_a   1.000
_cell.length_b   1.000
_cell.length_c   1.000
_cell.angle_alpha   90.00
_cell.angle_beta   90.00
_cell.angle_gamma   90.00
#
_symmetry.space_group_name_H-M   'P 1'
#
loop_
_entity.id
_entity.type
_entity.pdbx_description
1 polymer ?
#
loop_
_entity_poly.entity_id
_entity_poly.type
_entity_poly.pdbx_seq_one_letter_code
_entity_poly.pdbx_strand_id
1 'polypeptide(L)'
;MADTIDKVVLRSEHGADKEFIPNDGEKLAVKITQVKLRSTVLTPVQVDEAKANITNTIGIVDSILETEKALAIPELQNQLNAVQGVGDIIKGVTKMIPGAPNPMVERLNELEKKIEKLGEKMSANFAEMKSFMTEVKFFMNIMSPTSTLMSCMRDCLKYPRQESVLNFKRAYRQHSTLHLAYKLMTYLEKRATNPLRMAMDAEKGKTKATFKKWMDIFRQLLAQFLFLEAFATGILGIHGSYTLGLLIERATEVLVVIKEWKEEYLKDEQYWEEVKEFMPAFMNTNKAMKNDEKAKQIAAKLETYLTNDAFYVLVSLYGTRFVDCDAHCNFFKEQLVECWNIAGNTAFIYRSREAHKKTEEEFKQLEKEVEAVRNNKLDYSGGIGRGTMHGMIKRDLVDSKLFSTDGFIYLIQAGRELHIMSANCPGHQWGPGWWITANMKQWARVLPFKILVAFY
;
A
#
# COMPACT_ATOMS: atom_id res chain seq x y z
N MET A 1 -8.12 27.84 -24.96
CA MET A 1 -9.03 28.72 -25.74
C MET A 1 -8.42 28.95 -27.11
N ALA A 2 -8.92 28.24 -28.11
CA ALA A 2 -8.76 28.53 -29.52
C ALA A 2 -9.97 27.87 -30.19
N ASP A 3 -11.07 28.61 -30.27
CA ASP A 3 -12.28 28.15 -30.97
C ASP A 3 -11.93 27.99 -32.44
N THR A 4 -11.80 26.74 -32.87
CA THR A 4 -11.78 26.42 -34.29
C THR A 4 -13.24 26.44 -34.74
N ILE A 5 -13.72 27.63 -35.08
CA ILE A 5 -15.01 27.78 -35.77
C ILE A 5 -14.83 27.07 -37.11
N ASP A 6 -15.54 25.96 -37.29
CA ASP A 6 -15.71 25.31 -38.59
C ASP A 6 -16.21 26.37 -39.59
N LYS A 7 -15.32 26.84 -40.46
CA LYS A 7 -15.70 27.76 -41.54
C LYS A 7 -16.55 27.00 -42.55
N VAL A 8 -17.86 27.14 -42.43
CA VAL A 8 -18.82 26.70 -43.45
C VAL A 8 -18.78 27.71 -44.60
N VAL A 9 -18.13 27.34 -45.70
CA VAL A 9 -18.19 28.12 -46.95
C VAL A 9 -19.39 27.62 -47.75
N LEU A 10 -20.45 28.44 -47.81
CA LEU A 10 -21.62 28.18 -48.65
C LEU A 10 -21.34 28.68 -50.07
N ARG A 11 -21.40 27.78 -51.06
CA ARG A 11 -21.34 28.14 -52.48
C ARG A 11 -22.74 27.99 -53.09
N SER A 12 -23.26 29.05 -53.70
CA SER A 12 -24.42 28.95 -54.57
C SER A 12 -23.99 28.53 -55.98
N GLU A 13 -24.88 27.90 -56.74
CA GLU A 13 -24.62 27.43 -58.11
C GLU A 13 -24.41 28.57 -59.12
N HIS A 14 -24.39 29.84 -58.70
CA HIS A 14 -24.30 31.01 -59.58
C HIS A 14 -23.07 31.90 -59.32
N GLY A 15 -21.95 31.31 -58.91
CA GLY A 15 -20.62 31.82 -59.26
C GLY A 15 -20.19 33.18 -58.71
N ALA A 16 -20.70 33.64 -57.57
CA ALA A 16 -20.12 34.77 -56.84
C ALA A 16 -20.20 34.56 -55.33
N ASP A 17 -19.04 34.62 -54.65
CA ASP A 17 -18.94 34.60 -53.19
C ASP A 17 -19.60 35.87 -52.63
N LYS A 18 -20.77 35.75 -52.00
CA LYS A 18 -21.38 36.83 -51.21
C LYS A 18 -21.37 36.45 -49.74
N GLU A 19 -20.76 37.30 -48.91
CA GLU A 19 -20.99 37.27 -47.46
C GLU A 19 -22.44 37.64 -47.17
N PHE A 20 -23.14 36.77 -46.44
CA PHE A 20 -24.49 37.02 -45.96
C PHE A 20 -24.44 37.50 -44.52
N ILE A 21 -24.92 38.72 -44.27
CA ILE A 21 -25.19 39.25 -42.93
C ILE A 21 -26.67 38.96 -42.64
N PRO A 22 -27.01 38.22 -41.56
CA PRO A 22 -28.42 37.95 -41.25
C PRO A 22 -29.11 39.25 -40.83
N ASN A 23 -30.14 39.67 -41.56
CA ASN A 23 -31.12 40.64 -41.06
C ASN A 23 -32.17 39.91 -40.22
N ASP A 24 -32.59 40.58 -39.15
CA ASP A 24 -33.42 40.09 -38.06
C ASP A 24 -34.62 39.21 -38.50
N GLY A 25 -34.65 37.97 -37.99
CA GLY A 25 -35.91 37.27 -37.67
C GLY A 25 -36.49 36.28 -38.69
N GLU A 26 -36.04 36.23 -39.94
CA GLU A 26 -36.56 35.22 -40.89
C GLU A 26 -35.77 33.91 -40.86
N LYS A 27 -36.46 32.79 -40.57
CA LYS A 27 -35.89 31.43 -40.65
C LYS A 27 -35.66 31.05 -42.12
N LEU A 28 -34.44 31.29 -42.60
CA LEU A 28 -33.96 30.74 -43.87
C LEU A 28 -33.69 29.24 -43.72
N ALA A 29 -34.55 28.41 -44.34
CA ALA A 29 -34.30 26.98 -44.49
C ALA A 29 -33.21 26.75 -45.55
N VAL A 30 -31.95 26.71 -45.13
CA VAL A 30 -30.82 26.37 -46.00
C VAL A 30 -30.83 24.86 -46.25
N LYS A 31 -31.11 24.44 -47.49
CA LYS A 31 -31.02 23.04 -47.91
C LYS A 31 -29.56 22.70 -48.18
N ILE A 32 -28.90 22.03 -47.24
CA ILE A 32 -27.52 21.54 -47.40
C ILE A 32 -27.56 20.37 -48.39
N THR A 33 -27.10 20.60 -49.62
CA THR A 33 -27.08 19.59 -50.70
C THR A 33 -25.80 18.77 -50.76
N GLN A 34 -24.68 19.26 -50.21
CA GLN A 34 -23.41 18.54 -50.21
C GLN A 34 -22.48 18.98 -49.08
N VAL A 35 -22.01 18.03 -48.26
CA VAL A 35 -20.94 18.24 -47.27
C VAL A 35 -19.65 17.68 -47.86
N LYS A 36 -18.68 18.56 -48.20
CA LYS A 36 -17.33 18.14 -48.56
C LYS A 36 -16.44 18.13 -47.32
N LEU A 37 -16.07 16.94 -46.86
CA LEU A 37 -15.01 16.76 -45.88
C LEU A 37 -13.68 17.15 -46.51
N ARG A 38 -13.02 18.20 -46.00
CA ARG A 38 -11.61 18.48 -46.31
C ARG A 38 -10.75 17.80 -45.26
N SER A 39 -10.00 16.78 -45.67
CA SER A 39 -8.93 16.23 -44.84
C SER A 39 -7.77 17.23 -44.82
N THR A 40 -7.51 17.84 -43.67
CA THR A 40 -6.28 18.60 -43.42
C THR A 40 -5.19 17.64 -42.92
N VAL A 41 -3.98 17.79 -43.46
CA VAL A 41 -2.80 17.09 -42.96
C VAL A 41 -2.40 17.74 -41.63
N LEU A 42 -2.14 16.93 -40.60
CA LEU A 42 -1.65 17.43 -39.30
C LEU A 42 -0.34 18.18 -39.49
N THR A 43 -0.18 19.30 -38.78
CA THR A 43 1.12 20.00 -38.75
C THR A 43 2.15 19.19 -37.96
N PRO A 44 3.47 19.38 -38.19
CA PRO A 44 4.50 18.71 -37.39
C PRO A 44 4.33 18.94 -35.88
N VAL A 45 3.96 20.15 -35.48
CA VAL A 45 3.68 20.51 -34.08
C VAL A 45 2.53 19.67 -33.51
N GLN A 46 1.42 19.54 -34.24
CA GLN A 46 0.28 18.73 -33.81
C GLN A 46 0.63 17.24 -33.72
N VAL A 47 1.48 16.75 -34.63
CA VAL A 47 1.99 15.36 -34.58
C VAL A 47 2.85 15.15 -33.32
N ASP A 48 3.69 16.12 -32.96
CA ASP A 48 4.57 16.01 -31.80
C ASP A 48 3.81 16.15 -30.47
N GLU A 49 2.83 17.05 -30.38
CA GLU A 49 1.88 17.12 -29.25
C GLU A 49 1.13 15.80 -29.07
N ALA A 50 0.67 15.21 -30.17
CA ALA A 50 -0.06 13.96 -30.12
C ALA A 50 0.82 12.78 -29.67
N LYS A 51 2.08 12.73 -30.11
CA LYS A 51 3.08 11.77 -29.61
C LYS A 51 3.39 11.98 -28.13
N ALA A 52 3.49 13.24 -27.68
CA ALA A 52 3.74 13.57 -26.28
C ALA A 52 2.58 13.09 -25.40
N ASN A 53 1.33 13.32 -25.81
CA ASN A 53 0.15 12.82 -25.09
C ASN A 53 0.14 11.30 -24.95
N ILE A 54 0.44 10.55 -26.02
CA ILE A 54 0.53 9.09 -25.94
C ILE A 54 1.68 8.64 -25.03
N THR A 55 2.86 9.27 -25.14
CA THR A 55 4.04 8.93 -24.33
C THR A 55 3.80 9.18 -22.85
N ASN A 56 3.21 10.33 -22.51
CA ASN A 56 2.82 10.66 -21.15
C ASN A 56 1.77 9.68 -20.63
N THR A 57 0.80 9.29 -21.47
CA THR A 57 -0.20 8.28 -21.11
C THR A 57 0.41 6.91 -20.82
N ILE A 58 1.43 6.49 -21.59
CA ILE A 58 2.20 5.27 -21.30
C ILE A 58 2.88 5.39 -19.92
N GLY A 59 3.51 6.53 -19.61
CA GLY A 59 4.12 6.78 -18.31
C GLY A 59 3.12 6.71 -17.14
N ILE A 60 1.88 7.14 -17.35
CA ILE A 60 0.80 6.99 -16.37
C ILE A 60 0.45 5.52 -16.16
N VAL A 61 0.27 4.75 -17.25
CA VAL A 61 -0.04 3.32 -17.15
C VAL A 61 1.08 2.57 -16.43
N ASP A 62 2.35 2.89 -16.71
CA ASP A 62 3.50 2.33 -16.00
C ASP A 62 3.48 2.70 -14.51
N SER A 63 3.13 3.94 -14.17
CA SER A 63 2.98 4.38 -12.77
C SER A 63 1.82 3.67 -12.04
N ILE A 64 0.71 3.37 -12.72
CA ILE A 64 -0.41 2.58 -12.16
C ILE A 64 0.00 1.11 -11.97
N LEU A 65 0.82 0.57 -12.88
CA LEU A 65 1.38 -0.78 -12.77
C LEU A 65 2.37 -0.88 -11.59
N GLU A 66 3.06 0.20 -11.23
CA GLU A 66 3.89 0.32 -10.03
C GLU A 66 3.02 0.63 -8.80
N THR A 67 2.47 -0.42 -8.17
CA THR A 67 1.47 -0.37 -7.08
C THR A 67 1.85 0.54 -5.89
N GLU A 68 3.14 0.78 -5.64
CA GLU A 68 3.62 1.67 -4.58
C GLU A 68 3.42 3.17 -4.89
N LYS A 69 3.36 3.53 -6.18
CA LYS A 69 3.15 4.91 -6.68
C LYS A 69 1.71 5.20 -7.10
N ALA A 70 0.83 4.19 -7.09
CA ALA A 70 -0.38 4.16 -7.89
C ALA A 70 -1.47 5.19 -7.55
N LEU A 71 -1.31 6.12 -6.61
CA LEU A 71 -2.27 7.24 -6.45
C LEU A 71 -1.69 8.40 -5.62
N ALA A 72 -0.79 9.19 -6.20
CA ALA A 72 -0.53 10.56 -5.75
C ALA A 72 -1.48 11.51 -6.50
N ILE A 73 -2.69 11.70 -5.96
CA ILE A 73 -3.79 12.42 -6.62
C ILE A 73 -3.40 13.79 -7.21
N PRO A 74 -2.60 14.64 -6.53
CA PRO A 74 -2.18 15.93 -7.09
C PRO A 74 -1.31 15.81 -8.34
N GLU A 75 -0.47 14.77 -8.42
CA GLU A 75 0.39 14.49 -9.57
C GLU A 75 -0.44 13.94 -10.74
N LEU A 76 -1.50 13.18 -10.42
CA LEU A 76 -2.36 12.54 -11.41
C LEU A 76 -3.19 13.55 -12.22
N GLN A 77 -3.67 14.64 -11.61
CA GLN A 77 -4.57 15.59 -12.29
C GLN A 77 -3.92 16.26 -13.52
N ASN A 78 -2.65 16.67 -13.42
CA ASN A 78 -1.90 17.23 -14.54
C ASN A 78 -1.62 16.19 -15.64
N GLN A 79 -1.45 14.93 -15.24
CA GLN A 79 -1.18 13.82 -16.14
C GLN A 79 -2.44 13.36 -16.91
N LEU A 80 -3.63 13.45 -16.30
CA LEU A 80 -4.89 13.04 -16.92
C LEU A 80 -5.26 13.84 -18.19
N ASN A 81 -4.74 15.06 -18.35
CA ASN A 81 -4.88 15.83 -19.58
C ASN A 81 -4.28 15.12 -20.80
N ALA A 82 -3.18 14.37 -20.61
CA ALA A 82 -2.58 13.57 -21.67
C ALA A 82 -3.50 12.43 -22.12
N VAL A 83 -4.19 11.79 -21.15
CA VAL A 83 -5.16 10.71 -21.41
C VAL A 83 -6.36 11.25 -22.18
N GLN A 84 -6.86 12.44 -21.80
CA GLN A 84 -7.89 13.14 -22.55
C GLN A 84 -7.44 13.40 -24.00
N GLY A 85 -6.20 13.88 -24.18
CA GLY A 85 -5.61 14.11 -25.50
C GLY A 85 -5.55 12.84 -26.37
N VAL A 86 -5.32 11.66 -25.77
CA VAL A 86 -5.41 10.38 -26.49
C VAL A 86 -6.82 10.11 -27.00
N GLY A 87 -7.85 10.40 -26.20
CA GLY A 87 -9.25 10.31 -26.63
C GLY A 87 -9.56 11.22 -27.83
N ASP A 88 -9.07 12.45 -27.80
CA ASP A 88 -9.21 13.42 -28.91
C ASP A 88 -8.50 12.94 -30.19
N ILE A 89 -7.30 12.37 -30.05
CA ILE A 89 -6.55 11.78 -31.18
C ILE A 89 -7.38 10.70 -31.87
N ILE A 90 -7.96 9.76 -31.13
CA ILE A 90 -8.78 8.67 -31.70
C ILE A 90 -10.00 9.25 -32.43
N LYS A 91 -10.66 10.24 -31.84
CA LYS A 91 -11.78 10.95 -32.47
C LYS A 91 -11.37 11.64 -33.78
N GLY A 92 -10.13 12.11 -33.89
CA GLY A 92 -9.56 12.61 -35.14
C GLY A 92 -9.27 11.50 -36.15
N VAL A 93 -8.59 10.42 -35.74
CA VAL A 93 -8.22 9.28 -36.61
C VAL A 93 -9.45 8.61 -37.21
N THR A 94 -10.52 8.43 -36.43
CA THR A 94 -11.79 7.83 -36.91
C THR A 94 -12.49 8.61 -38.02
N LYS A 95 -12.11 9.89 -38.23
CA LYS A 95 -12.66 10.76 -39.28
C LYS A 95 -11.75 10.82 -40.52
N MET A 96 -10.58 10.19 -40.51
CA MET A 96 -9.64 10.18 -41.64
C MET A 96 -10.05 9.17 -42.73
N ILE A 97 -9.65 9.46 -43.97
CA ILE A 97 -9.95 8.64 -45.15
C ILE A 97 -9.07 7.36 -45.12
N PRO A 98 -9.62 6.15 -45.44
CA PRO A 98 -8.85 4.91 -45.45
C PRO A 98 -7.67 4.94 -46.45
N GLY A 99 -6.49 4.43 -46.05
CA GLY A 99 -5.37 4.13 -46.96
C GLY A 99 -4.05 4.87 -46.74
N ALA A 100 -4.01 5.92 -45.92
CA ALA A 100 -2.76 6.60 -45.57
C ALA A 100 -2.07 5.94 -44.36
N PRO A 101 -0.75 5.65 -44.40
CA PRO A 101 0.00 5.22 -43.23
C PRO A 101 -0.10 6.31 -42.15
N ASN A 102 -0.67 5.96 -41.00
CA ASN A 102 -0.82 6.91 -39.91
C ASN A 102 0.23 6.60 -38.82
N PRO A 103 1.27 7.44 -38.65
CA PRO A 103 2.33 7.22 -37.68
C PRO A 103 1.83 7.20 -36.22
N MET A 104 0.60 7.63 -35.97
CA MET A 104 -0.04 7.56 -34.66
C MET A 104 -0.51 6.15 -34.30
N VAL A 105 -0.83 5.30 -35.28
CA VAL A 105 -1.42 3.97 -35.05
C VAL A 105 -0.43 3.03 -34.36
N GLU A 106 0.85 3.09 -34.71
CA GLU A 106 1.89 2.28 -34.06
C GLU A 106 2.04 2.61 -32.57
N ARG A 107 2.01 3.90 -32.22
CA ARG A 107 2.09 4.34 -30.82
C ARG A 107 0.82 4.06 -30.03
N LEU A 108 -0.36 4.14 -30.65
CA LEU A 108 -1.60 3.72 -30.03
C LEU A 108 -1.59 2.21 -29.72
N ASN A 109 -1.01 1.39 -30.60
CA ASN A 109 -0.81 -0.04 -30.35
C ASN A 109 0.18 -0.31 -29.20
N GLU A 110 1.21 0.52 -29.01
CA GLU A 110 2.10 0.41 -27.85
C GLU A 110 1.36 0.70 -26.54
N LEU A 111 0.59 1.79 -26.51
CA LEU A 111 -0.25 2.13 -25.37
C LEU A 111 -1.28 1.02 -25.08
N GLU A 112 -1.88 0.46 -26.11
CA GLU A 112 -2.82 -0.66 -26.00
C GLU A 112 -2.20 -1.87 -25.30
N LYS A 113 -0.99 -2.29 -25.69
CA LYS A 113 -0.25 -3.38 -25.03
C LYS A 113 0.05 -3.10 -23.56
N LYS A 114 0.30 -1.84 -23.20
CA LYS A 114 0.51 -1.43 -21.80
C LYS A 114 -0.79 -1.52 -20.99
N ILE A 115 -1.91 -1.12 -21.59
CA ILE A 115 -3.24 -1.23 -20.98
C ILE A 115 -3.68 -2.69 -20.86
N GLU A 116 -3.30 -3.55 -21.81
CA GLU A 116 -3.48 -5.01 -21.72
C GLU A 116 -2.85 -5.57 -20.45
N LYS A 117 -1.56 -5.28 -20.22
CA LYS A 117 -0.85 -5.69 -19.01
C LYS A 117 -1.52 -5.19 -17.72
N LEU A 118 -2.09 -3.99 -17.74
CA LEU A 118 -2.86 -3.46 -16.62
C LEU A 118 -4.13 -4.27 -16.35
N GLY A 119 -4.83 -4.71 -17.40
CA GLY A 119 -5.98 -5.62 -17.30
C GLY A 119 -5.61 -7.03 -16.82
N GLU A 120 -4.48 -7.57 -17.28
CA GLU A 120 -3.95 -8.86 -16.82
C GLU A 120 -3.63 -8.85 -15.32
N LYS A 121 -2.96 -7.79 -14.83
CA LYS A 121 -2.65 -7.62 -13.40
C LYS A 121 -3.92 -7.59 -12.54
N MET A 122 -4.96 -6.89 -13.01
CA MET A 122 -6.26 -6.84 -12.32
C MET A 122 -6.93 -8.23 -12.26
N SER A 123 -6.83 -8.99 -13.35
CA SER A 123 -7.37 -10.35 -13.43
C SER A 123 -6.62 -11.33 -12.52
N ALA A 124 -5.29 -11.21 -12.44
CA ALA A 124 -4.45 -11.98 -11.54
C ALA A 124 -4.80 -11.70 -10.06
N ASN A 125 -4.93 -10.42 -9.69
CA ASN A 125 -5.38 -10.02 -8.35
C ASN A 125 -6.71 -10.69 -8.01
N PHE A 126 -7.67 -10.77 -8.94
CA PHE A 126 -8.96 -11.42 -8.70
C PHE A 126 -8.90 -12.95 -8.63
N ALA A 127 -8.08 -13.60 -9.44
CA ALA A 127 -7.93 -15.05 -9.38
C ALA A 127 -7.48 -15.51 -7.98
N GLU A 128 -6.66 -14.69 -7.31
CA GLU A 128 -6.23 -14.90 -5.92
C GLU A 128 -7.30 -14.58 -4.87
N MET A 129 -8.33 -13.79 -5.21
CA MET A 129 -9.42 -13.36 -4.31
C MET A 129 -10.62 -14.34 -4.30
N LYS A 130 -10.45 -15.63 -4.63
CA LYS A 130 -11.58 -16.58 -4.81
C LYS A 130 -12.11 -17.21 -3.52
N SER A 131 -11.92 -16.59 -2.37
CA SER A 131 -12.21 -17.19 -1.06
C SER A 131 -13.60 -16.87 -0.48
N PHE A 132 -14.22 -15.74 -0.84
CA PHE A 132 -15.45 -15.27 -0.20
C PHE A 132 -16.56 -14.84 -1.19
N MET A 133 -17.83 -15.11 -0.85
CA MET A 133 -18.99 -14.71 -1.66
C MET A 133 -19.07 -13.18 -1.89
N THR A 134 -18.58 -12.38 -0.96
CA THR A 134 -18.55 -10.92 -1.10
C THR A 134 -17.48 -10.46 -2.09
N GLU A 135 -16.34 -11.16 -2.19
CA GLU A 135 -15.32 -10.93 -3.22
C GLU A 135 -15.91 -11.21 -4.61
N VAL A 136 -16.76 -12.24 -4.74
CA VAL A 136 -17.50 -12.53 -5.98
C VAL A 136 -18.46 -11.39 -6.34
N LYS A 137 -19.24 -10.87 -5.38
CA LYS A 137 -20.15 -9.74 -5.63
C LYS A 137 -19.39 -8.45 -5.98
N PHE A 138 -18.30 -8.16 -5.26
CA PHE A 138 -17.41 -7.05 -5.55
C PHE A 138 -16.86 -7.14 -6.97
N PHE A 139 -16.42 -8.34 -7.37
CA PHE A 139 -15.93 -8.57 -8.72
C PHE A 139 -17.01 -8.35 -9.78
N MET A 140 -18.17 -8.98 -9.64
CA MET A 140 -19.24 -8.87 -10.64
C MET A 140 -19.75 -7.44 -10.79
N ASN A 141 -19.80 -6.66 -9.71
CA ASN A 141 -20.45 -5.35 -9.73
C ASN A 141 -19.49 -4.17 -9.87
N ILE A 142 -18.19 -4.38 -9.63
CA ILE A 142 -17.16 -3.35 -9.70
C ILE A 142 -16.08 -3.75 -10.71
N MET A 143 -15.32 -4.81 -10.43
CA MET A 143 -14.15 -5.16 -11.24
C MET A 143 -14.49 -5.53 -12.68
N SER A 144 -15.50 -6.39 -12.90
CA SER A 144 -15.90 -6.84 -14.23
C SER A 144 -16.40 -5.69 -15.11
N PRO A 145 -17.30 -4.79 -14.64
CA PRO A 145 -17.66 -3.59 -15.38
C PRO A 145 -16.46 -2.72 -15.75
N THR A 146 -15.50 -2.52 -14.84
CA THR A 146 -14.25 -1.80 -15.13
C THR A 146 -13.45 -2.50 -16.23
N SER A 147 -13.28 -3.82 -16.15
CA SER A 147 -12.57 -4.61 -17.15
C SER A 147 -13.25 -4.52 -18.53
N THR A 148 -14.58 -4.51 -18.58
CA THR A 148 -15.34 -4.28 -19.82
C THR A 148 -15.03 -2.91 -20.42
N LEU A 149 -15.04 -1.84 -19.62
CA LEU A 149 -14.67 -0.50 -20.09
C LEU A 149 -13.23 -0.43 -20.59
N MET A 150 -12.29 -1.00 -19.84
CA MET A 150 -10.88 -1.08 -20.22
C MET A 150 -10.70 -1.83 -21.54
N SER A 151 -11.44 -2.91 -21.75
CA SER A 151 -11.40 -3.69 -22.99
C SER A 151 -11.95 -2.88 -24.17
N CYS A 152 -13.10 -2.22 -24.02
CA CYS A 152 -13.62 -1.35 -25.08
C CYS A 152 -12.70 -0.15 -25.36
N MET A 153 -12.02 0.40 -24.35
CA MET A 153 -11.01 1.43 -24.55
C MET A 153 -9.80 0.89 -25.35
N ARG A 154 -9.34 -0.33 -25.06
CA ARG A 154 -8.30 -0.99 -25.85
C ARG A 154 -8.73 -1.18 -27.31
N ASP A 155 -9.98 -1.55 -27.56
CA ASP A 155 -10.50 -1.66 -28.93
C ASP A 155 -10.44 -0.33 -29.68
N CYS A 156 -10.70 0.80 -28.99
CA CYS A 156 -10.54 2.13 -29.58
C CYS A 156 -9.09 2.45 -29.95
N LEU A 157 -8.12 1.94 -29.19
CA LEU A 157 -6.68 2.15 -29.45
C LEU A 157 -6.17 1.24 -30.58
N LYS A 158 -6.52 -0.04 -30.54
CA LYS A 158 -6.11 -1.07 -31.50
C LYS A 158 -6.77 -0.88 -32.86
N TYR A 159 -8.05 -0.53 -32.84
CA TYR A 159 -8.89 -0.36 -34.01
C TYR A 159 -9.63 0.98 -33.92
N PRO A 160 -8.97 2.13 -34.21
CA PRO A 160 -9.56 3.46 -34.10
C PRO A 160 -10.59 3.70 -35.21
N ARG A 161 -11.75 3.04 -35.08
CA ARG A 161 -12.89 3.04 -36.01
C ARG A 161 -14.15 3.47 -35.26
N GLN A 162 -15.15 3.99 -35.98
CA GLN A 162 -16.39 4.46 -35.36
C GLN A 162 -17.10 3.38 -34.54
N GLU A 163 -17.05 2.13 -34.98
CA GLU A 163 -17.66 0.99 -34.27
C GLU A 163 -17.06 0.78 -32.87
N SER A 164 -15.72 0.84 -32.74
CA SER A 164 -15.03 0.74 -31.44
C SER A 164 -15.47 1.88 -30.49
N VAL A 165 -15.56 3.11 -31.02
CA VAL A 165 -16.01 4.28 -30.24
C VAL A 165 -17.47 4.11 -29.78
N LEU A 166 -18.35 3.59 -30.64
CA LEU A 166 -19.75 3.33 -30.30
C LEU A 166 -19.87 2.22 -29.24
N ASN A 167 -19.07 1.17 -29.32
CA ASN A 167 -19.02 0.10 -28.33
C ASN A 167 -18.56 0.64 -26.97
N PHE A 168 -17.48 1.43 -26.94
CA PHE A 168 -17.01 2.10 -25.73
C PHE A 168 -18.09 3.02 -25.15
N LYS A 169 -18.73 3.86 -25.97
CA LYS A 169 -19.82 4.75 -25.54
C LYS A 169 -21.00 3.99 -24.93
N ARG A 170 -21.36 2.83 -25.50
CA ARG A 170 -22.43 1.97 -24.97
C ARG A 170 -22.06 1.39 -23.62
N ALA A 171 -20.85 0.84 -23.48
CA ALA A 171 -20.35 0.32 -22.21
C ALA A 171 -20.26 1.43 -21.14
N TYR A 172 -19.75 2.60 -21.51
CA TYR A 172 -19.61 3.76 -20.63
C TYR A 172 -20.94 4.27 -20.09
N ARG A 173 -22.00 4.27 -20.92
CA ARG A 173 -23.35 4.65 -20.47
C ARG A 173 -23.95 3.68 -19.44
N GLN A 174 -23.60 2.40 -19.52
CA GLN A 174 -24.08 1.38 -18.58
C GLN A 174 -23.28 1.38 -17.28
N HIS A 175 -22.00 1.75 -17.35
CA HIS A 175 -21.04 1.58 -16.28
C HIS A 175 -20.18 2.81 -16.07
N SER A 176 -20.75 4.03 -16.06
CA SER A 176 -19.94 5.25 -15.91
C SER A 176 -19.02 5.15 -14.69
N THR A 177 -17.81 5.67 -14.83
CA THR A 177 -16.76 5.59 -13.81
C THR A 177 -17.18 6.23 -12.50
N LEU A 178 -17.91 7.35 -12.56
CA LEU A 178 -18.53 7.94 -11.38
C LEU A 178 -19.55 7.01 -10.70
N HIS A 179 -20.40 6.32 -11.47
CA HIS A 179 -21.36 5.35 -10.90
C HIS A 179 -20.65 4.15 -10.26
N LEU A 180 -19.58 3.66 -10.88
CA LEU A 180 -18.75 2.60 -10.30
C LEU A 180 -18.05 3.05 -9.01
N ALA A 181 -17.60 4.30 -8.93
CA ALA A 181 -17.02 4.88 -7.71
C ALA A 181 -18.07 4.96 -6.57
N TYR A 182 -19.28 5.45 -6.85
CA TYR A 182 -20.35 5.44 -5.84
C TYR A 182 -20.72 4.04 -5.38
N LYS A 183 -20.83 3.07 -6.31
CA LYS A 183 -21.03 1.67 -5.94
C LYS A 183 -19.91 1.14 -5.06
N LEU A 184 -18.65 1.42 -5.40
CA LEU A 184 -17.50 1.04 -4.57
C LEU A 184 -17.66 1.59 -3.15
N MET A 185 -17.99 2.87 -3.00
CA MET A 185 -18.24 3.47 -1.68
C MET A 185 -19.35 2.74 -0.92
N THR A 186 -20.47 2.42 -1.55
CA THR A 186 -21.55 1.63 -0.91
C THR A 186 -21.08 0.25 -0.45
N TYR A 187 -20.21 -0.43 -1.23
CA TYR A 187 -19.61 -1.70 -0.79
C TYR A 187 -18.71 -1.52 0.44
N LEU A 188 -17.99 -0.41 0.48
CA LEU A 188 -17.02 -0.07 1.52
C LEU A 188 -17.67 0.40 2.83
N GLU A 189 -18.87 1.00 2.78
CA GLU A 189 -19.60 1.51 3.94
C GLU A 189 -19.95 0.44 4.98
N LYS A 190 -20.36 -0.75 4.55
CA LYS A 190 -20.80 -1.82 5.47
C LYS A 190 -19.74 -2.90 5.61
N ARG A 191 -19.43 -3.27 6.86
CA ARG A 191 -18.43 -4.31 7.20
C ARG A 191 -18.67 -5.64 6.46
N ALA A 192 -19.93 -6.06 6.30
CA ALA A 192 -20.31 -7.31 5.62
C ALA A 192 -20.22 -7.27 4.09
N THR A 193 -20.05 -6.09 3.48
CA THR A 193 -19.86 -5.92 2.03
C THR A 193 -18.46 -5.41 1.68
N ASN A 194 -17.69 -4.97 2.67
CA ASN A 194 -16.37 -4.41 2.51
C ASN A 194 -15.33 -5.54 2.46
N PRO A 195 -14.72 -5.82 1.30
CA PRO A 195 -13.88 -7.00 1.16
C PRO A 195 -12.55 -6.87 1.91
N LEU A 196 -12.01 -5.66 2.10
CA LEU A 196 -10.85 -5.43 2.97
C LEU A 196 -11.19 -5.81 4.41
N ARG A 197 -12.28 -5.25 4.95
CA ARG A 197 -12.67 -5.52 6.33
C ARG A 197 -12.95 -7.00 6.55
N MET A 198 -13.65 -7.66 5.62
CA MET A 198 -13.90 -9.10 5.71
C MET A 198 -12.63 -9.94 5.71
N ALA A 199 -11.67 -9.64 4.82
CA ALA A 199 -10.40 -10.37 4.77
C ALA A 199 -9.59 -10.17 6.05
N MET A 200 -9.51 -8.92 6.55
CA MET A 200 -8.88 -8.63 7.83
C MET A 200 -9.60 -9.33 8.98
N ASP A 201 -10.93 -9.33 9.01
CA ASP A 201 -11.73 -9.95 10.07
C ASP A 201 -11.60 -11.47 10.11
N ALA A 202 -11.35 -12.11 8.97
CA ALA A 202 -11.12 -13.56 8.88
C ALA A 202 -9.77 -14.00 9.47
N GLU A 203 -8.78 -13.11 9.52
CA GLU A 203 -7.47 -13.38 10.14
C GLU A 203 -7.51 -13.17 11.65
N LYS A 204 -6.93 -14.05 12.46
CA LYS A 204 -6.84 -13.83 13.91
C LYS A 204 -5.90 -12.66 14.22
N GLY A 205 -4.66 -12.71 13.72
CA GLY A 205 -3.64 -11.70 14.04
C GLY A 205 -3.52 -10.49 13.11
N LYS A 206 -4.39 -10.33 12.10
CA LYS A 206 -4.44 -9.17 11.18
C LYS A 206 -3.08 -8.82 10.54
N THR A 207 -2.86 -9.15 9.27
CA THR A 207 -1.52 -8.99 8.67
C THR A 207 -1.34 -7.70 7.86
N LYS A 208 -0.10 -7.17 7.85
CA LYS A 208 0.32 -6.08 6.95
C LYS A 208 0.08 -6.46 5.48
N ALA A 209 0.33 -7.73 5.14
CA ALA A 209 0.21 -8.23 3.77
C ALA A 209 -1.23 -8.16 3.26
N THR A 210 -2.20 -8.64 4.05
CA THR A 210 -3.62 -8.61 3.68
C THR A 210 -4.16 -7.19 3.56
N PHE A 211 -3.83 -6.32 4.52
CA PHE A 211 -4.22 -4.91 4.43
C PHE A 211 -3.63 -4.24 3.19
N LYS A 212 -2.31 -4.41 2.95
CA LYS A 212 -1.62 -3.84 1.80
C LYS A 212 -2.21 -4.35 0.48
N LYS A 213 -2.48 -5.65 0.37
CA LYS A 213 -3.10 -6.26 -0.82
C LYS A 213 -4.40 -5.54 -1.20
N TRP A 214 -5.32 -5.37 -0.25
CA TRP A 214 -6.60 -4.72 -0.52
C TRP A 214 -6.48 -3.22 -0.79
N MET A 215 -5.61 -2.53 -0.05
CA MET A 215 -5.30 -1.13 -0.29
C MET A 215 -4.74 -0.90 -1.71
N ASP A 216 -3.87 -1.78 -2.17
CA ASP A 216 -3.29 -1.75 -3.52
C ASP A 216 -4.36 -2.01 -4.59
N ILE A 217 -5.28 -2.96 -4.37
CA ILE A 217 -6.42 -3.22 -5.27
C ILE A 217 -7.30 -1.98 -5.40
N PHE A 218 -7.67 -1.33 -4.28
CA PHE A 218 -8.51 -0.14 -4.32
C PHE A 218 -7.81 1.03 -5.01
N ARG A 219 -6.51 1.26 -4.73
CA ARG A 219 -5.73 2.28 -5.42
C ARG A 219 -5.70 2.04 -6.93
N GLN A 220 -5.40 0.82 -7.36
CA GLN A 220 -5.36 0.47 -8.78
C GLN A 220 -6.72 0.67 -9.45
N LEU A 221 -7.81 0.27 -8.78
CA LEU A 221 -9.17 0.43 -9.28
C LEU A 221 -9.57 1.91 -9.43
N LEU A 222 -9.28 2.73 -8.41
CA LEU A 222 -9.54 4.17 -8.45
C LEU A 222 -8.72 4.87 -9.55
N ALA A 223 -7.46 4.47 -9.74
CA ALA A 223 -6.63 4.98 -10.84
C ALA A 223 -7.24 4.66 -12.20
N GLN A 224 -7.73 3.41 -12.38
CA GLN A 224 -8.41 3.02 -13.61
C GLN A 224 -9.69 3.81 -13.83
N PHE A 225 -10.46 4.12 -12.79
CA PHE A 225 -11.64 4.99 -12.92
C PHE A 225 -11.25 6.38 -13.44
N LEU A 226 -10.23 7.00 -12.85
CA LEU A 226 -9.75 8.31 -13.27
C LEU A 226 -9.24 8.28 -14.72
N PHE A 227 -8.48 7.24 -15.07
CA PHE A 227 -7.97 7.03 -16.42
C PHE A 227 -9.09 6.89 -17.46
N LEU A 228 -10.09 6.06 -17.16
CA LEU A 228 -11.25 5.82 -18.03
C LEU A 228 -12.13 7.07 -18.18
N GLU A 229 -12.33 7.84 -17.11
CA GLU A 229 -13.09 9.10 -17.14
C GLU A 229 -12.37 10.15 -18.00
N ALA A 230 -11.05 10.29 -17.87
CA ALA A 230 -10.26 11.19 -18.69
C ALA A 230 -10.29 10.78 -20.19
N PHE A 231 -10.15 9.48 -20.46
CA PHE A 231 -10.28 8.95 -21.82
C PHE A 231 -11.68 9.20 -22.41
N ALA A 232 -12.74 8.95 -21.61
CA ALA A 232 -14.12 9.18 -22.00
C ALA A 232 -14.40 10.66 -22.29
N THR A 233 -13.80 11.56 -21.51
CA THR A 233 -13.88 13.01 -21.71
C THR A 233 -13.38 13.40 -23.11
N GLY A 234 -12.20 12.92 -23.51
CA GLY A 234 -11.63 13.22 -24.83
C GLY A 234 -12.47 12.61 -25.97
N ILE A 235 -12.75 11.30 -25.88
CA ILE A 235 -13.39 10.61 -27.01
C ILE A 235 -14.87 10.95 -27.18
N LEU A 236 -15.61 11.19 -26.08
CA LEU A 236 -17.05 11.45 -26.10
C LEU A 236 -17.40 12.95 -26.10
N GLY A 237 -16.48 13.83 -25.68
CA GLY A 237 -16.72 15.27 -25.59
C GLY A 237 -17.85 15.65 -24.61
N ILE A 238 -18.13 14.81 -23.62
CA ILE A 238 -19.11 15.06 -22.56
C ILE A 238 -18.44 15.93 -21.47
N HIS A 239 -19.21 16.73 -20.71
CA HIS A 239 -18.84 17.64 -19.59
C HIS A 239 -17.75 17.14 -18.60
N GLY A 240 -16.54 16.87 -19.09
CA GLY A 240 -15.62 15.95 -18.42
C GLY A 240 -14.80 16.56 -17.31
N SER A 241 -14.60 17.88 -17.29
CA SER A 241 -13.85 18.52 -16.20
C SER A 241 -14.60 18.44 -14.87
N TYR A 242 -15.93 18.57 -14.87
CA TYR A 242 -16.75 18.47 -13.67
C TYR A 242 -16.81 17.03 -13.14
N THR A 243 -17.10 16.06 -14.02
CA THR A 243 -17.19 14.65 -13.62
C THR A 243 -15.85 14.10 -13.16
N LEU A 244 -14.75 14.46 -13.83
CA LEU A 244 -13.40 14.07 -13.41
C LEU A 244 -13.03 14.68 -12.05
N GLY A 245 -13.35 15.97 -11.83
CA GLY A 245 -13.14 16.63 -10.54
C GLY A 245 -13.89 15.93 -9.40
N LEU A 246 -15.17 15.61 -9.61
CA LEU A 246 -15.97 14.88 -8.64
C LEU A 246 -15.42 13.47 -8.39
N LEU A 247 -14.95 12.77 -9.44
CA LEU A 247 -14.36 11.45 -9.28
C LEU A 247 -13.04 11.49 -8.48
N ILE A 248 -12.23 12.54 -8.65
CA ILE A 248 -11.04 12.80 -7.84
C ILE A 248 -11.41 12.98 -6.36
N GLU A 249 -12.45 13.77 -6.07
CA GLU A 249 -12.95 13.95 -4.71
C GLU A 249 -13.37 12.60 -4.10
N ARG A 250 -14.18 11.81 -4.82
CA ARG A 250 -14.63 10.48 -4.34
C ARG A 250 -13.49 9.50 -4.14
N ALA A 251 -12.51 9.47 -5.04
CA ALA A 251 -11.31 8.64 -4.87
C ALA A 251 -10.52 9.05 -3.61
N THR A 252 -10.42 10.36 -3.34
CA THR A 252 -9.76 10.89 -2.15
C THR A 252 -10.48 10.46 -0.88
N GLU A 253 -11.81 10.60 -0.84
CA GLU A 253 -12.65 10.15 0.29
C GLU A 253 -12.44 8.66 0.60
N VAL A 254 -12.45 7.80 -0.42
CA VAL A 254 -12.20 6.35 -0.26
C VAL A 254 -10.81 6.10 0.37
N LEU A 255 -9.77 6.80 -0.10
CA LEU A 255 -8.42 6.63 0.45
C LEU A 255 -8.29 7.13 1.90
N VAL A 256 -9.01 8.19 2.27
CA VAL A 256 -9.06 8.68 3.66
C VAL A 256 -9.68 7.61 4.55
N VAL A 257 -10.84 7.09 4.16
CA VAL A 257 -11.55 6.04 4.92
C VAL A 257 -10.71 4.76 5.06
N ILE A 258 -9.97 4.35 4.02
CA ILE A 258 -9.05 3.21 4.12
C ILE A 258 -7.95 3.46 5.17
N LYS A 259 -7.40 4.68 5.23
CA LYS A 259 -6.40 5.03 6.26
C LYS A 259 -7.00 4.95 7.66
N GLU A 260 -8.22 5.43 7.85
CA GLU A 260 -8.93 5.32 9.14
C GLU A 260 -9.10 3.86 9.57
N TRP A 261 -9.42 2.95 8.63
CA TRP A 261 -9.49 1.52 8.95
C TRP A 261 -8.13 0.94 9.32
N LYS A 262 -7.04 1.42 8.72
CA LYS A 262 -5.69 1.00 9.13
C LYS A 262 -5.46 1.32 10.60
N GLU A 263 -5.81 2.54 11.02
CA GLU A 263 -5.69 2.97 12.42
C GLU A 263 -6.62 2.21 13.36
N GLU A 264 -7.79 1.75 12.89
CA GLU A 264 -8.67 0.84 13.63
C GLU A 264 -7.99 -0.53 13.85
N TYR A 265 -7.45 -1.14 12.79
CA TYR A 265 -6.81 -2.46 12.89
C TYR A 265 -5.46 -2.43 13.63
N LEU A 266 -4.73 -1.32 13.62
CA LEU A 266 -3.50 -1.16 14.42
C LEU A 266 -3.76 -1.24 15.94
N LYS A 267 -5.01 -1.05 16.39
CA LYS A 267 -5.42 -1.17 17.79
C LYS A 267 -5.90 -2.57 18.15
N ASP A 268 -6.03 -3.48 17.18
CA ASP A 268 -6.45 -4.85 17.41
C ASP A 268 -5.30 -5.64 18.07
N GLU A 269 -5.53 -6.13 19.28
CA GLU A 269 -4.53 -6.88 20.04
C GLU A 269 -4.67 -8.40 19.92
N GLN A 270 -5.61 -8.93 19.10
CA GLN A 270 -5.82 -10.37 18.96
C GLN A 270 -4.58 -11.11 18.42
N TYR A 271 -3.71 -10.41 17.71
CA TYR A 271 -2.43 -10.94 17.27
C TYR A 271 -1.58 -11.45 18.44
N TRP A 272 -1.68 -10.84 19.63
CA TRP A 272 -0.89 -11.25 20.79
C TRP A 272 -1.33 -12.60 21.33
N GLU A 273 -2.63 -12.91 21.27
CA GLU A 273 -3.14 -14.25 21.61
C GLU A 273 -2.68 -15.31 20.61
N GLU A 274 -2.58 -14.95 19.32
CA GLU A 274 -1.95 -15.82 18.31
C GLU A 274 -0.46 -16.05 18.61
N VAL A 275 0.29 -15.02 19.03
CA VAL A 275 1.71 -15.16 19.42
C VAL A 275 1.90 -16.11 20.61
N LYS A 276 1.03 -16.00 21.63
CA LYS A 276 1.04 -16.89 22.80
C LYS A 276 0.81 -18.36 22.44
N GLU A 277 -0.02 -18.64 21.44
CA GLU A 277 -0.25 -20.00 20.92
C GLU A 277 0.90 -20.46 20.00
N PHE A 278 1.38 -19.56 19.14
CA PHE A 278 2.41 -19.82 18.14
C PHE A 278 3.75 -20.18 18.77
N MET A 279 4.25 -19.38 19.72
CA MET A 279 5.64 -19.52 20.19
C MET A 279 5.91 -20.89 20.86
N PRO A 280 5.07 -21.39 21.79
CA PRO A 280 5.27 -22.73 22.35
C PRO A 280 5.17 -23.85 21.30
N ALA A 281 4.20 -23.76 20.39
CA ALA A 281 4.01 -24.75 19.32
C ALA A 281 5.22 -24.77 18.36
N PHE A 282 5.73 -23.60 17.98
CA PHE A 282 6.90 -23.45 17.13
C PHE A 282 8.14 -24.04 17.78
N MET A 283 8.39 -23.72 19.05
CA MET A 283 9.54 -24.24 19.79
C MET A 283 9.48 -25.78 19.95
N ASN A 284 8.29 -26.33 20.20
CA ASN A 284 8.10 -27.78 20.34
C ASN A 284 8.20 -28.54 19.00
N THR A 285 7.85 -27.91 17.89
CA THR A 285 7.96 -28.54 16.56
C THR A 285 9.38 -28.46 16.01
N ASN A 286 10.10 -27.38 16.30
CA ASN A 286 11.42 -27.09 15.74
C ASN A 286 12.58 -27.39 16.72
N LYS A 287 12.49 -28.48 17.48
CA LYS A 287 13.45 -28.81 18.56
C LYS A 287 14.90 -28.81 18.10
N ALA A 288 15.18 -29.43 16.94
CA ALA A 288 16.53 -29.58 16.39
C ALA A 288 17.08 -28.32 15.68
N MET A 289 16.25 -27.28 15.50
CA MET A 289 16.67 -26.04 14.85
C MET A 289 17.63 -25.26 15.77
N LYS A 290 18.64 -24.62 15.18
CA LYS A 290 19.59 -23.75 15.91
C LYS A 290 18.87 -22.51 16.48
N ASN A 291 19.41 -21.97 17.57
CA ASN A 291 18.80 -20.85 18.29
C ASN A 291 18.72 -19.58 17.45
N ASP A 292 19.73 -19.30 16.61
CA ASP A 292 19.74 -18.14 15.72
C ASP A 292 18.63 -18.24 14.66
N GLU A 293 18.43 -19.42 14.09
CA GLU A 293 17.39 -19.68 13.10
C GLU A 293 15.98 -19.63 13.73
N LYS A 294 15.82 -20.19 14.94
CA LYS A 294 14.58 -20.04 15.73
C LYS A 294 14.25 -18.55 15.94
N ALA A 295 15.22 -17.75 16.39
CA ALA A 295 15.02 -16.33 16.64
C ALA A 295 14.63 -15.58 15.37
N LYS A 296 15.28 -15.87 14.23
CA LYS A 296 14.97 -15.27 12.93
C LYS A 296 13.55 -15.60 12.47
N GLN A 297 13.13 -16.86 12.54
CA GLN A 297 11.79 -17.25 12.08
C GLN A 297 10.67 -16.70 12.96
N ILE A 298 10.88 -16.65 14.28
CA ILE A 298 9.95 -16.00 15.19
C ILE A 298 9.86 -14.50 14.87
N ALA A 299 10.99 -13.81 14.72
CA ALA A 299 11.00 -12.39 14.35
C ALA A 299 10.31 -12.13 13.00
N ALA A 300 10.58 -12.97 11.99
CA ALA A 300 9.93 -12.89 10.68
C ALA A 300 8.40 -13.04 10.78
N LYS A 301 7.90 -13.92 11.64
CA LYS A 301 6.46 -14.06 11.91
C LYS A 301 5.90 -12.80 12.58
N LEU A 302 6.58 -12.25 13.59
CA LEU A 302 6.16 -11.02 14.28
C LEU A 302 6.12 -9.81 13.32
N GLU A 303 7.03 -9.75 12.35
CA GLU A 303 7.08 -8.70 11.34
C GLU A 303 5.81 -8.65 10.47
N THR A 304 5.07 -9.76 10.35
CA THR A 304 3.87 -9.85 9.50
C THR A 304 2.64 -9.15 10.07
N TYR A 305 2.55 -8.97 11.39
CA TYR A 305 1.36 -8.43 12.04
C TYR A 305 1.21 -6.93 11.80
N LEU A 306 -0.03 -6.48 11.60
CA LEU A 306 -0.38 -5.07 11.47
C LEU A 306 -0.53 -4.46 12.87
N THR A 307 0.59 -4.07 13.47
CA THR A 307 0.64 -3.44 14.80
C THR A 307 1.70 -2.34 14.85
N ASN A 308 1.60 -1.46 15.83
CA ASN A 308 2.63 -0.48 16.19
C ASN A 308 3.57 -1.00 17.29
N ASP A 309 3.32 -2.20 17.82
CA ASP A 309 4.15 -2.79 18.85
C ASP A 309 5.48 -3.25 18.25
N ALA A 310 6.56 -2.99 18.97
CA ALA A 310 7.92 -3.35 18.60
C ALA A 310 8.39 -4.54 19.43
N PHE A 311 9.16 -5.46 18.84
CA PHE A 311 9.42 -6.75 19.50
C PHE A 311 10.90 -7.00 19.74
N TYR A 312 11.18 -7.63 20.89
CA TYR A 312 12.40 -8.42 21.09
C TYR A 312 12.06 -9.91 21.06
N VAL A 313 12.91 -10.67 20.36
CA VAL A 313 12.88 -12.13 20.34
C VAL A 313 14.21 -12.65 20.89
N LEU A 314 14.13 -13.40 21.97
CA LEU A 314 15.28 -13.92 22.71
C LEU A 314 15.23 -15.44 22.67
N VAL A 315 16.27 -16.10 22.17
CA VAL A 315 16.37 -17.57 22.19
C VAL A 315 17.74 -17.96 22.73
N SER A 316 17.75 -18.81 23.75
CA SER A 316 18.96 -19.26 24.44
C SER A 316 18.91 -20.75 24.76
N LEU A 317 20.06 -21.30 25.15
CA LEU A 317 20.10 -22.56 25.87
C LEU A 317 19.42 -22.41 27.22
N TYR A 318 18.79 -23.49 27.68
CA TYR A 318 18.12 -23.51 28.97
C TYR A 318 19.08 -23.08 30.09
N GLY A 319 18.58 -22.18 30.92
CA GLY A 319 19.21 -21.71 32.15
C GLY A 319 18.22 -21.80 33.28
N THR A 320 18.73 -22.02 34.49
CA THR A 320 17.96 -21.99 35.72
C THR A 320 17.50 -20.55 35.97
N ARG A 321 16.19 -20.33 36.01
CA ARG A 321 15.59 -19.03 36.33
C ARG A 321 16.14 -18.51 37.67
N PHE A 322 16.35 -17.20 37.75
CA PHE A 322 16.95 -16.47 38.87
C PHE A 322 18.46 -16.70 39.07
N VAL A 323 19.04 -17.77 38.54
CA VAL A 323 20.47 -18.06 38.68
C VAL A 323 21.22 -17.65 37.41
N ASP A 324 20.79 -18.21 36.28
CA ASP A 324 21.42 -18.05 34.97
C ASP A 324 20.80 -16.90 34.16
N CYS A 325 19.51 -16.66 34.37
CA CYS A 325 18.77 -15.56 33.76
C CYS A 325 17.58 -15.14 34.59
N ASP A 326 17.16 -13.89 34.43
CA ASP A 326 15.85 -13.42 34.89
C ASP A 326 15.37 -12.21 34.09
N ALA A 327 14.07 -11.98 34.09
CA ALA A 327 13.42 -10.86 33.43
C ALA A 327 12.59 -10.06 34.43
N HIS A 328 12.62 -8.73 34.30
CA HIS A 328 11.65 -7.83 34.91
C HIS A 328 10.77 -7.22 33.81
N CYS A 329 9.46 -7.36 34.02
CA CYS A 329 8.41 -6.81 33.18
C CYS A 329 7.17 -6.63 34.06
N ASN A 330 6.79 -5.39 34.35
CA ASN A 330 5.65 -5.10 35.23
C ASN A 330 4.34 -5.63 34.65
N PHE A 331 4.16 -5.56 33.34
CA PHE A 331 2.96 -6.02 32.64
C PHE A 331 3.23 -7.37 31.94
N PHE A 332 3.69 -8.34 32.73
CA PHE A 332 4.15 -9.64 32.21
C PHE A 332 3.12 -10.33 31.30
N LYS A 333 1.85 -10.42 31.72
CA LYS A 333 0.81 -11.13 30.94
C LYS A 333 0.49 -10.42 29.63
N GLU A 334 0.66 -9.11 29.64
CA GLU A 334 0.38 -8.24 28.54
C GLU A 334 1.58 -8.16 27.60
N GLN A 335 2.83 -8.24 28.06
CA GLN A 335 3.99 -7.87 27.23
C GLN A 335 5.01 -8.98 27.01
N LEU A 336 4.97 -10.06 27.80
CA LEU A 336 5.96 -11.12 27.73
C LEU A 336 5.30 -12.47 27.45
N VAL A 337 5.80 -13.17 26.43
CA VAL A 337 5.56 -14.60 26.24
C VAL A 337 6.87 -15.32 26.58
N GLU A 338 6.80 -16.37 27.40
CA GLU A 338 7.96 -17.18 27.79
C GLU A 338 7.74 -18.68 27.51
N CYS A 339 8.79 -19.32 27.00
CA CYS A 339 8.87 -20.77 26.84
C CYS A 339 10.11 -21.26 27.57
N TRP A 340 9.91 -22.15 28.54
CA TRP A 340 10.99 -22.69 29.37
C TRP A 340 11.25 -24.16 29.05
N ASN A 341 12.53 -24.50 28.91
CA ASN A 341 13.03 -25.86 28.76
C ASN A 341 12.32 -26.70 27.68
N ILE A 342 12.06 -26.09 26.51
CA ILE A 342 11.55 -26.83 25.36
C ILE A 342 12.75 -27.33 24.56
N ALA A 343 13.01 -28.64 24.65
CA ALA A 343 14.18 -29.30 24.04
C ALA A 343 15.53 -28.67 24.42
N GLY A 344 15.67 -28.28 25.69
CA GLY A 344 16.90 -27.66 26.20
C GLY A 344 17.07 -26.19 25.82
N ASN A 345 16.02 -25.54 25.31
CA ASN A 345 16.02 -24.10 25.02
C ASN A 345 15.05 -23.32 25.89
N THR A 346 15.36 -22.03 26.06
CA THR A 346 14.44 -21.01 26.58
C THR A 346 14.21 -19.97 25.50
N ALA A 347 12.98 -19.47 25.37
CA ALA A 347 12.65 -18.38 24.46
C ALA A 347 11.73 -17.35 25.12
N PHE A 348 11.95 -16.08 24.79
CA PHE A 348 11.09 -14.96 25.19
C PHE A 348 10.72 -14.12 23.98
N ILE A 349 9.47 -13.65 23.96
CA ILE A 349 9.05 -12.54 23.11
C ILE A 349 8.59 -11.42 24.03
N TYR A 350 9.27 -10.28 23.98
CA TYR A 350 8.83 -9.06 24.63
C TYR A 350 8.22 -8.12 23.58
N ARG A 351 7.06 -7.53 23.86
CA ARG A 351 6.47 -6.45 23.05
C ARG A 351 6.52 -5.11 23.79
N SER A 352 7.11 -4.12 23.13
CA SER A 352 7.08 -2.71 23.51
C SER A 352 5.93 -2.01 22.81
N ARG A 353 5.09 -1.32 23.58
CA ARG A 353 3.93 -0.55 23.11
C ARG A 353 4.29 0.91 22.78
N GLU A 354 5.46 1.39 23.19
CA GLU A 354 5.86 2.79 23.06
C GLU A 354 7.13 3.04 22.28
N ALA A 355 7.94 2.02 21.95
CA ALA A 355 9.18 2.25 21.20
C ALA A 355 8.96 3.01 19.89
N HIS A 356 7.84 2.79 19.19
CA HIS A 356 7.49 3.53 17.97
C HIS A 356 7.21 5.03 18.19
N LYS A 357 7.01 5.46 19.44
CA LYS A 357 6.77 6.86 19.83
C LYS A 357 8.03 7.55 20.32
N LYS A 358 9.12 6.80 20.54
CA LYS A 358 10.36 7.35 21.09
C LYS A 358 11.18 8.06 20.03
N THR A 359 11.84 9.14 20.43
CA THR A 359 12.75 9.87 19.55
C THR A 359 14.14 9.23 19.52
N GLU A 360 14.94 9.58 18.51
CA GLU A 360 16.33 9.16 18.41
C GLU A 360 17.16 9.55 19.64
N GLU A 361 16.87 10.71 20.24
CA GLU A 361 17.51 11.17 21.48
C GLU A 361 17.15 10.28 22.68
N GLU A 362 15.90 9.83 22.78
CA GLU A 362 15.48 8.90 23.83
C GLU A 362 16.18 7.54 23.68
N PHE A 363 16.31 7.02 22.45
CA PHE A 363 17.09 5.81 22.17
C PHE A 363 18.57 5.97 22.55
N LYS A 364 19.21 7.09 22.18
CA LYS A 364 20.60 7.39 22.55
C LYS A 364 20.79 7.57 24.05
N GLN A 365 19.79 8.10 24.74
CA GLN A 365 19.82 8.23 26.19
C GLN A 365 19.77 6.84 26.84
N LEU A 366 18.87 5.96 26.38
CA LEU A 366 18.81 4.58 26.86
C LEU A 366 20.10 3.82 26.57
N GLU A 367 20.69 3.98 25.38
CA GLU A 367 22.01 3.44 25.04
C GLU A 367 23.06 3.86 26.06
N LYS A 368 23.19 5.16 26.38
CA LYS A 368 24.15 5.65 27.37
C LYS A 368 23.92 5.06 28.76
N GLU A 369 22.66 4.94 29.18
CA GLU A 369 22.30 4.36 30.48
C GLU A 369 22.67 2.88 30.57
N VAL A 370 22.41 2.12 29.52
CA VAL A 370 22.80 0.71 29.42
C VAL A 370 24.32 0.56 29.34
N GLU A 371 25.00 1.39 28.55
CA GLU A 371 26.46 1.40 28.47
C GLU A 371 27.13 1.74 29.80
N ALA A 372 26.50 2.61 30.61
CA ALA A 372 27.01 2.99 31.91
C ALA A 372 27.07 1.83 32.92
N VAL A 373 26.38 0.70 32.69
CA VAL A 373 26.47 -0.51 33.54
C VAL A 373 27.46 -1.55 33.04
N ARG A 374 28.15 -1.30 31.92
CA ARG A 374 29.05 -2.28 31.28
C ARG A 374 30.13 -2.83 32.21
N ASN A 375 30.71 -1.99 33.07
CA ASN A 375 31.87 -2.35 33.90
C ASN A 375 31.55 -2.29 35.39
N ASN A 376 31.35 -3.46 36.01
CA ASN A 376 31.39 -3.71 37.45
C ASN A 376 30.42 -2.90 38.33
N LYS A 377 29.33 -2.37 37.77
CA LYS A 377 28.25 -1.73 38.56
C LYS A 377 27.25 -2.72 39.15
N LEU A 378 27.19 -3.94 38.61
CA LEU A 378 26.29 -4.97 39.12
C LEU A 378 27.06 -5.97 39.98
N ASP A 379 26.54 -6.20 41.19
CA ASP A 379 27.17 -7.07 42.18
C ASP A 379 26.36 -8.36 42.36
N TYR A 380 26.96 -9.48 41.91
CA TYR A 380 26.42 -10.83 42.10
C TYR A 380 26.80 -11.40 43.48
N SER A 381 27.53 -10.66 44.32
CA SER A 381 27.93 -11.12 45.64
C SER A 381 26.86 -10.82 46.71
N GLY A 382 26.24 -11.88 47.22
CA GLY A 382 25.29 -11.81 48.31
C GLY A 382 24.79 -13.20 48.70
N GLY A 383 24.46 -13.39 49.98
CA GLY A 383 23.87 -14.63 50.48
C GLY A 383 22.53 -14.97 49.83
N ILE A 384 21.85 -16.01 50.35
CA ILE A 384 20.59 -16.56 49.81
C ILE A 384 19.59 -15.43 49.50
N GLY A 385 19.24 -15.27 48.21
CA GLY A 385 18.32 -14.23 47.71
C GLY A 385 18.98 -12.95 47.15
N ARG A 386 20.21 -12.58 47.58
CA ARG A 386 20.94 -11.38 47.07
C ARG A 386 21.90 -11.69 45.92
N GLY A 387 22.45 -12.91 45.87
CA GLY A 387 23.30 -13.40 44.77
C GLY A 387 22.51 -14.09 43.66
N THR A 388 21.42 -13.47 43.20
CA THR A 388 20.57 -13.98 42.11
C THR A 388 20.38 -12.89 41.05
N MET A 389 20.14 -13.29 39.81
CA MET A 389 19.78 -12.35 38.72
C MET A 389 18.55 -11.53 39.10
N HIS A 390 17.56 -12.15 39.75
CA HIS A 390 16.38 -11.46 40.27
C HIS A 390 16.73 -10.35 41.25
N GLY A 391 17.55 -10.68 42.25
CA GLY A 391 17.97 -9.74 43.29
C GLY A 391 18.75 -8.56 42.70
N MET A 392 19.56 -8.79 41.67
CA MET A 392 20.28 -7.74 40.95
C MET A 392 19.35 -6.84 40.16
N ILE A 393 18.43 -7.40 39.37
CA ILE A 393 17.47 -6.58 38.62
C ILE A 393 16.67 -5.70 39.59
N LYS A 394 16.14 -6.30 40.66
CA LYS A 394 15.37 -5.55 41.64
C LYS A 394 16.20 -4.45 42.32
N ARG A 395 17.34 -4.79 42.91
CA ARG A 395 18.14 -3.85 43.73
C ARG A 395 18.89 -2.82 42.90
N ASP A 396 19.62 -3.27 41.88
CA ASP A 396 20.62 -2.45 41.21
C ASP A 396 20.05 -1.71 39.99
N LEU A 397 18.93 -2.19 39.44
CA LEU A 397 18.35 -1.64 38.20
C LEU A 397 17.00 -0.95 38.44
N VAL A 398 16.10 -1.59 39.21
CA VAL A 398 14.74 -1.11 39.47
C VAL A 398 14.68 -0.18 40.68
N ASP A 399 15.06 -0.65 41.87
CA ASP A 399 14.96 0.11 43.13
C ASP A 399 15.92 1.32 43.13
N SER A 400 17.05 1.21 42.43
CA SER A 400 18.00 2.31 42.19
C SER A 400 17.48 3.36 41.20
N LYS A 401 16.35 3.08 40.52
CA LYS A 401 15.76 3.89 39.45
C LYS A 401 16.72 4.13 38.28
N LEU A 402 17.60 3.18 38.00
CA LEU A 402 18.52 3.28 36.87
C LEU A 402 17.78 3.11 35.54
N PHE A 403 16.78 2.24 35.51
CA PHE A 403 15.90 2.06 34.36
C PHE A 403 14.43 2.22 34.76
N SER A 404 13.59 2.58 33.78
CA SER A 404 12.14 2.61 33.99
C SER A 404 11.62 1.22 34.36
N THR A 405 10.71 1.19 35.34
CA THR A 405 10.03 -0.04 35.76
C THR A 405 8.96 -0.51 34.79
N ASP A 406 8.49 0.40 33.94
CA ASP A 406 7.38 0.12 33.02
C ASP A 406 7.87 -0.64 31.79
N GLY A 407 9.18 -0.61 31.50
CA GLY A 407 9.79 -1.32 30.38
C GLY A 407 10.15 -2.78 30.69
N PHE A 408 11.14 -3.26 29.95
CA PHE A 408 11.66 -4.62 30.09
C PHE A 408 13.13 -4.60 30.42
N ILE A 409 13.53 -5.45 31.36
CA ILE A 409 14.93 -5.66 31.71
C ILE A 409 15.18 -7.17 31.72
N TYR A 410 16.21 -7.62 31.01
CA TYR A 410 16.59 -9.03 31.00
C TYR A 410 18.08 -9.19 31.23
N LEU A 411 18.42 -10.07 32.17
CA LEU A 411 19.78 -10.50 32.44
C LEU A 411 19.95 -11.97 32.08
N ILE A 412 21.05 -12.31 31.41
CA ILE A 412 21.45 -13.70 31.17
C ILE A 412 22.97 -13.85 31.18
N GLN A 413 23.48 -14.95 31.73
CA GLN A 413 24.90 -15.27 31.64
C GLN A 413 25.33 -15.46 30.17
N ALA A 414 26.50 -14.92 29.80
CA ALA A 414 26.94 -14.91 28.40
C ALA A 414 27.14 -16.32 27.80
N GLY A 415 27.41 -17.33 28.63
CA GLY A 415 27.59 -18.73 28.20
C GLY A 415 26.33 -19.47 27.76
N ARG A 416 25.16 -18.83 27.77
CA ARG A 416 23.87 -19.47 27.42
C ARG A 416 23.48 -19.35 25.94
N GLU A 417 24.41 -18.94 25.07
CA GLU A 417 24.18 -18.77 23.63
C GLU A 417 22.91 -17.97 23.31
N LEU A 418 22.75 -16.79 23.94
CA LEU A 418 21.61 -15.92 23.67
C LEU A 418 21.74 -15.29 22.27
N HIS A 419 20.74 -15.60 21.45
CA HIS A 419 20.44 -14.92 20.20
C HIS A 419 19.30 -13.93 20.40
N ILE A 420 19.49 -12.73 19.86
CA ILE A 420 18.57 -11.60 19.98
C ILE A 420 18.19 -11.21 18.55
N MET A 421 16.90 -11.12 18.28
CA MET A 421 16.34 -10.53 17.08
C MET A 421 15.33 -9.46 17.48
N SER A 422 15.11 -8.51 16.60
CA SER A 422 14.04 -7.52 16.73
C SER A 422 13.08 -7.64 15.55
N ALA A 423 11.84 -7.19 15.76
CA ALA A 423 10.84 -7.07 14.70
C ALA A 423 10.02 -5.80 14.91
N ASN A 424 9.54 -5.22 13.81
CA ASN A 424 8.71 -4.02 13.75
C ASN A 424 9.38 -2.79 14.40
N CYS A 425 10.69 -2.62 14.21
CA CYS A 425 11.49 -1.49 14.71
C CYS A 425 12.15 -0.71 13.54
N PRO A 426 11.39 0.01 12.70
CA PRO A 426 11.96 0.74 11.58
C PRO A 426 12.98 1.78 12.07
N GLY A 427 14.14 1.84 11.44
CA GLY A 427 15.22 2.78 11.80
C GLY A 427 16.10 2.35 12.98
N HIS A 428 15.68 1.38 13.81
CA HIS A 428 16.39 0.96 15.01
C HIS A 428 16.76 -0.53 14.97
N GLN A 429 17.95 -0.83 14.44
CA GLN A 429 18.44 -2.19 14.25
C GLN A 429 18.57 -2.98 15.57
N TRP A 430 18.78 -2.29 16.68
CA TRP A 430 18.93 -2.90 18.01
C TRP A 430 17.60 -3.33 18.63
N GLY A 431 16.45 -2.94 18.06
CA GLY A 431 15.12 -3.29 18.56
C GLY A 431 14.47 -2.19 19.41
N PRO A 432 13.48 -2.51 20.26
CA PRO A 432 12.74 -1.53 21.08
C PRO A 432 13.55 -0.99 22.28
N GLY A 433 14.88 -1.07 22.24
CA GLY A 433 15.74 -0.56 23.30
C GLY A 433 17.21 -0.78 23.00
N TRP A 434 17.98 -1.16 24.01
CA TRP A 434 19.42 -1.37 23.89
C TRP A 434 19.91 -2.59 24.66
N TRP A 435 21.01 -3.17 24.19
CA TRP A 435 21.60 -4.33 24.84
C TRP A 435 23.09 -4.44 24.63
N ILE A 436 23.77 -4.93 25.66
CA ILE A 436 25.22 -5.07 25.66
C ILE A 436 25.64 -6.37 26.33
N THR A 437 26.88 -6.77 26.08
CA THR A 437 27.60 -7.69 26.96
C THR A 437 28.35 -6.86 28.00
N ALA A 438 28.09 -7.12 29.27
CA ALA A 438 28.61 -6.42 30.43
C ALA A 438 29.31 -7.40 31.39
N ASN A 439 30.02 -6.84 32.36
CA ASN A 439 30.84 -7.56 33.33
C ASN A 439 30.30 -7.35 34.75
N MET A 440 29.93 -8.44 35.42
CA MET A 440 29.48 -8.41 36.80
C MET A 440 30.59 -8.88 37.73
N LYS A 441 30.63 -8.29 38.92
CA LYS A 441 31.55 -8.73 39.96
C LYS A 441 30.91 -9.89 40.74
N GLN A 442 31.60 -11.02 40.82
CA GLN A 442 31.24 -12.14 41.68
C GLN A 442 32.45 -12.47 42.56
N TRP A 443 32.42 -12.02 43.82
CA TRP A 443 33.56 -12.10 44.73
C TRP A 443 34.83 -11.48 44.13
N ALA A 444 35.87 -12.30 43.87
CA ALA A 444 37.12 -11.88 43.24
C ALA A 444 37.16 -12.13 41.71
N ARG A 445 36.06 -12.59 41.11
CA ARG A 445 35.96 -12.89 39.67
C ARG A 445 35.06 -11.90 38.96
N VAL A 446 35.32 -11.72 37.67
CA VAL A 446 34.47 -10.98 36.74
C VAL A 446 33.78 -12.00 35.84
N LEU A 447 32.45 -11.97 35.80
CA LEU A 447 31.66 -12.84 34.92
C LEU A 447 30.97 -12.03 33.82
N PRO A 448 31.03 -12.47 32.56
CA PRO A 448 30.32 -11.83 31.47
C PRO A 448 28.83 -12.19 31.48
N PHE A 449 27.99 -11.20 31.26
CA PHE A 449 26.54 -11.35 31.11
C PHE A 449 26.01 -10.45 30.01
N LYS A 450 24.82 -10.74 29.50
CA LYS A 450 24.09 -9.83 28.63
C LYS A 450 22.99 -9.14 29.44
N ILE A 451 22.88 -7.84 29.24
CA ILE A 451 21.75 -7.03 29.70
C ILE A 451 21.02 -6.50 28.49
N LEU A 452 19.70 -6.68 28.49
CA LEU A 452 18.77 -6.01 27.59
C LEU A 452 17.90 -5.09 28.42
N VAL A 453 17.69 -3.88 27.91
CA VAL A 453 16.68 -2.95 28.41
C VAL A 453 15.84 -2.46 27.24
N ALA A 454 14.52 -2.42 27.43
CA ALA A 454 13.58 -1.95 26.40
C ALA A 454 12.57 -0.98 26.98
N PHE A 455 12.07 -0.08 26.14
CA PHE A 455 10.93 0.77 26.47
C PHE A 455 9.67 -0.06 26.73
N TYR A 456 8.70 0.53 27.44
CA TYR A 456 7.36 -0.04 27.60
C TYR A 456 6.71 -0.36 26.26
#